data_AF-U7LD74-F1
#
_entry.id   AF-U7LD74-F1
#
_cell.length_a   1.000
_cell.length_b   1.000
_cell.length_c   1.000
_cell.angle_alpha   90.00
_cell.angle_beta   90.00
_cell.angle_gamma   90.00
#
_symmetry.space_group_name_H-M   'P 1'
#
loop_
_entity.id
_entity.type
_entity.pdbx_description
1 polymer ?
#
loop_
_entity_poly.entity_id
_entity_poly.type
_entity_poly.pdbx_seq_one_letter_code
_entity_poly.pdbx_strand_id
1 'polypeptide(L)' 'MPKVLISLDEVDRVRRINHITSNAELADKIGVHRNTLRKYLKSRELDNEVINGLVRLGAKASKILVVVDGAELAAAA' A
#
# COMPACT_ATOMS: atom_id res chain seq x y z
N MET A 1 12.35 4.55 16.63
CA MET A 1 12.39 5.67 15.65
C MET A 1 11.10 5.65 14.85
N PRO A 2 10.46 6.79 14.58
CA PRO A 2 9.27 6.84 13.74
C PRO A 2 9.60 6.33 12.34
N LYS A 3 8.76 5.46 11.78
CA LYS A 3 8.90 4.94 10.41
C LYS A 3 7.68 5.35 9.59
N VAL A 4 7.93 5.90 8.41
CA VAL A 4 6.88 6.16 7.43
C VAL A 4 6.60 4.86 6.69
N LEU A 5 5.36 4.40 6.75
CA LEU A 5 4.86 3.20 6.12
C LEU A 5 3.64 3.51 5.26
N ILE A 6 3.26 2.53 4.46
CA ILE A 6 2.02 2.57 3.69
C ILE A 6 0.84 2.10 4.53
N SER A 7 -0.29 2.78 4.37
CA SER A 7 -1.59 2.38 4.91
C SER A 7 -2.18 1.20 4.13
N LEU A 8 -2.33 0.06 4.80
CA LEU A 8 -3.02 -1.10 4.20
C LEU A 8 -4.53 -0.86 4.07
N ASP A 9 -5.13 -0.11 5.00
CA ASP A 9 -6.55 0.24 4.95
C ASP A 9 -6.88 1.04 3.68
N GLU A 10 -5.98 1.94 3.28
CA GLU A 10 -6.13 2.72 2.08
C GLU A 10 -5.97 1.85 0.82
N VAL A 11 -5.04 0.89 0.83
CA VAL A 11 -4.90 -0.11 -0.23
C VAL A 11 -6.18 -0.95 -0.35
N ASP A 12 -6.77 -1.37 0.77
CA ASP A 12 -8.01 -2.15 0.78
C ASP A 12 -9.22 -1.34 0.33
N ARG A 13 -9.26 -0.04 0.66
CA ARG A 13 -10.26 0.87 0.10
C ARG A 13 -10.13 0.92 -1.42
N VAL A 14 -8.91 1.09 -1.95
CA VAL A 14 -8.65 1.12 -3.40
C VAL A 14 -9.09 -0.17 -4.07
N ARG A 15 -8.86 -1.33 -3.43
CA ARG A 15 -9.37 -2.61 -3.92
C ARG A 15 -10.89 -2.62 -4.01
N ARG A 16 -11.57 -2.21 -2.93
CA ARG A 16 -13.04 -2.20 -2.85
C ARG A 16 -13.68 -1.33 -3.92
N ILE A 17 -13.18 -0.10 -4.14
CA ILE A 17 -13.76 0.81 -5.13
C ILE A 17 -13.53 0.36 -6.58
N ASN A 18 -12.47 -0.43 -6.83
CA ASN A 18 -12.13 -0.94 -8.16
C ASN A 18 -12.56 -2.40 -8.38
N HIS A 19 -13.30 -2.99 -7.43
CA HIS A 19 -13.71 -4.39 -7.41
C HIS A 19 -12.56 -5.39 -7.59
N ILE A 20 -11.36 -5.05 -7.11
CA ILE A 20 -10.16 -5.88 -7.26
C ILE A 20 -10.13 -6.95 -6.19
N THR A 21 -10.09 -8.21 -6.60
CA THR A 21 -10.16 -9.35 -5.68
C THR A 21 -8.81 -10.03 -5.46
N SER A 22 -7.84 -9.78 -6.34
CA SER A 22 -6.53 -10.45 -6.29
C SER A 22 -5.35 -9.50 -6.33
N ASN A 23 -4.21 -9.94 -5.81
CA ASN A 23 -2.95 -9.19 -5.90
C ASN A 23 -2.41 -9.15 -7.33
N ALA A 24 -2.68 -10.17 -8.15
CA ALA A 24 -2.28 -10.15 -9.55
C ALA A 24 -3.01 -9.04 -10.30
N GLU A 25 -4.34 -9.00 -10.16
CA GLU A 25 -5.17 -7.96 -10.78
C GLU A 25 -4.81 -6.55 -10.29
N LEU A 26 -4.50 -6.38 -8.99
CA LEU A 26 -4.02 -5.09 -8.49
C LEU A 26 -2.70 -4.68 -9.13
N ALA A 27 -1.75 -5.62 -9.26
CA ALA A 27 -0.45 -5.34 -9.86
C ALA A 27 -0.59 -4.94 -11.33
N ASP A 28 -1.44 -5.65 -12.07
CA ASP A 28 -1.73 -5.38 -13.47
C ASP A 28 -2.37 -3.99 -13.65
N LYS A 29 -3.33 -3.62 -12.78
CA LYS A 29 -4.00 -2.29 -12.84
C LYS A 29 -3.08 -1.13 -12.44
N ILE A 30 -2.15 -1.34 -11.51
CA ILE A 30 -1.14 -0.34 -11.12
C ILE A 30 -0.03 -0.24 -12.19
N GLY A 31 0.20 -1.32 -12.94
CA GLY A 31 1.27 -1.41 -13.95
C GLY A 31 2.62 -1.82 -13.36
N VAL A 32 2.61 -2.62 -12.28
CA VAL A 32 3.83 -3.12 -11.62
C VAL A 32 3.91 -4.64 -11.66
N HIS A 33 5.11 -5.19 -11.55
CA HIS A 33 5.26 -6.64 -11.46
C HIS A 33 4.65 -7.20 -10.17
N ARG A 34 4.02 -8.38 -10.23
CA ARG A 34 3.39 -9.04 -9.07
C ARG A 34 4.34 -9.20 -7.87
N ASN A 35 5.63 -9.48 -8.12
CA ASN A 35 6.62 -9.57 -7.04
C ASN A 35 6.89 -8.22 -6.36
N THR A 36 6.88 -7.11 -7.11
CA THR A 36 7.01 -5.76 -6.56
C THR A 36 5.83 -5.46 -5.65
N LEU A 37 4.60 -5.72 -6.11
CA LEU A 37 3.41 -5.54 -5.27
C LEU A 37 3.44 -6.44 -4.03
N ARG A 38 3.84 -7.71 -4.17
CA ARG A 38 3.93 -8.63 -3.02
C ARG A 38 4.97 -8.16 -1.99
N LYS A 39 6.13 -7.69 -2.46
CA LYS A 39 7.16 -7.10 -1.59
C LYS A 39 6.61 -5.88 -0.87
N TYR A 40 5.98 -4.97 -1.61
CA TYR A 40 5.37 -3.76 -1.07
C TYR A 40 4.31 -4.03 0.00
N LEU A 41 3.37 -4.95 -0.26
CA LEU A 41 2.33 -5.30 0.72
C LEU A 41 2.90 -5.94 1.99
N LYS A 42 4.05 -6.62 1.90
CA LYS A 42 4.72 -7.24 3.04
C LYS A 42 5.60 -6.26 3.81
N SER A 43 6.42 -5.47 3.13
CA SER A 43 7.36 -4.54 3.77
C SER A 43 6.70 -3.22 4.19
N ARG A 44 5.60 -2.85 3.51
CA ARG A 44 4.90 -1.56 3.63
C ARG A 44 5.83 -0.36 3.41
N GLU A 45 6.95 -0.58 2.72
CA GLU A 45 7.92 0.44 2.41
C GLU A 45 7.47 1.30 1.23
N LEU A 46 8.02 2.50 1.16
CA LEU A 46 7.71 3.45 0.11
C LEU A 46 8.26 2.94 -1.22
N ASP A 47 7.36 2.76 -2.18
CA ASP A 47 7.70 2.45 -3.56
C ASP A 47 6.93 3.42 -4.45
N ASN A 48 7.67 4.25 -5.20
CA ASN A 48 7.07 5.32 -6.00
C ASN A 48 6.16 4.79 -7.09
N GLU A 49 6.49 3.65 -7.72
CA GLU A 49 5.65 3.09 -8.78
C GLU A 49 4.32 2.60 -8.21
N VAL A 50 4.38 1.90 -7.08
CA VAL A 50 3.17 1.37 -6.42
C VAL A 50 2.31 2.50 -5.86
N ILE A 51 2.91 3.50 -5.21
CA ILE A 51 2.19 4.68 -4.68
C ILE A 51 1.49 5.43 -5.82
N ASN A 52 2.21 5.72 -6.90
CA ASN A 52 1.64 6.46 -8.04
C ASN A 52 0.52 5.68 -8.72
N GLY A 53 0.67 4.37 -8.90
CA GLY A 53 -0.41 3.56 -9.46
C GLY A 53 -1.62 3.44 -8.52
N LEU A 54 -1.42 3.38 -7.21
CA LEU A 54 -2.53 3.45 -6.24
C LEU A 54 -3.26 4.79 -6.30
N VAL A 55 -2.54 5.91 -6.40
CA VAL A 55 -3.14 7.25 -6.58
C VAL A 55 -3.94 7.33 -7.88
N ARG A 56 -3.42 6.78 -8.98
CA ARG A 56 -4.16 6.67 -10.26
C ARG A 56 -5.44 5.85 -10.13
N LEU A 57 -5.44 4.81 -9.30
CA LEU A 57 -6.62 3.99 -8.98
C LEU A 57 -7.56 4.61 -7.93
N GLY A 58 -7.30 5.84 -7.48
CA GLY A 58 -8.18 6.59 -6.57
C GLY A 58 -7.78 6.53 -5.09
N ALA A 59 -6.53 6.17 -4.78
CA ALA A 59 -6.00 6.33 -3.44
C ALA A 59 -5.93 7.81 -3.05
N LYS A 60 -6.26 8.12 -1.80
CA LYS A 60 -6.11 9.45 -1.22
C LYS A 60 -4.67 9.62 -0.78
N ALA A 61 -3.94 10.55 -1.42
CA ALA A 61 -2.54 10.84 -1.10
C ALA A 61 -2.34 11.16 0.40
N SER A 62 -3.28 11.88 1.02
CA SER A 62 -3.24 12.21 2.45
C SER A 62 -3.44 11.00 3.39
N LYS A 63 -3.84 9.84 2.87
CA LYS A 63 -4.13 8.62 3.66
C LYS A 63 -3.24 7.44 3.32
N ILE A 64 -2.46 7.52 2.23
CA ILE A 64 -1.62 6.41 1.78
C ILE A 64 -0.34 6.27 2.62
N LEU A 65 0.12 7.37 3.22
CA LEU A 65 1.28 7.42 4.10
C LEU A 65 0.84 7.49 5.56
N VAL A 66 1.41 6.64 6.40
CA VAL A 66 1.20 6.65 7.85
C VAL A 66 2.55 6.70 8.55
N VAL A 67 2.65 7.49 9.61
CA VAL A 67 3.80 7.48 10.50
C VAL A 67 3.47 6.51 11.62
N VAL A 68 4.32 5.50 11.80
CA VAL A 68 4.19 4.55 12.89
C VAL A 68 5.31 4.82 13.88
N ASP A 69 4.94 5.11 15.11
CA ASP A 69 5.89 5.29 16.19
C ASP A 69 6.41 3.93 16.68
N GLY A 70 7.67 3.91 17.14
CA GLY A 70 8.33 2.68 17.55
C GLY A 70 7.63 1.93 18.68
N ALA A 71 6.75 2.60 19.44
CA ALA A 71 5.94 1.99 20.50
C ALA A 71 4.77 1.15 19.94
N GLU A 72 4.17 1.53 18.80
CA GLU A 72 3.07 0.78 18.17
C GLU A 72 3.58 -0.49 17.46
N LEU A 73 4.79 -0.45 16.90
CA LEU A 73 5.43 -1.61 16.28
C LEU A 73 5.74 -2.75 17.27
N ALA A 74 6.00 -2.42 18.53
CA ALA A 74 6.29 -3.40 19.58
C ALA A 74 5.03 -4.04 20.18
N ALA A 75 3.87 -3.40 20.07
CA ALA A 75 2.60 -3.92 20.58
C ALA A 75 1.88 -4.88 19.60
N ALA A 76 2.28 -4.88 18.32
CA ALA A 76 1.71 -5.70 17.25
C ALA A 76 2.59 -6.91 16.83
N ALA A 77 3.74 -7.09 17.49
CA ALA A 77 4.68 -8.20 17.28
C ALA A 77 4.54 -9.24 18.39
#